data_AF-A0A0R3PXZ9-F1
#
_entry.id   AF-A0A0R3PXZ9-F1
#
_cell.length_a   1.000
_cell.length_b   1.000
_cell.length_c   1.000
_cell.angle_alpha   90.00
_cell.angle_beta   90.00
_cell.angle_gamma   90.00
#
_symmetry.space_group_name_H-M   'P 1'
#
loop_
_entity.id
_entity.type
_entity.pdbx_description
1 polymer ?
#
loop_
_entity_poly.entity_id
_entity_poly.type
_entity_poly.pdbx_seq_one_letter_code
_entity_poly.pdbx_strand_id
1 'polypeptide(L)'
;MMGGGSGYLMDKSRNGSRSDGLNVDLEWQKLSDNRRVLRNMLDFDEVIAAANEKLLGIFSPSHLPYYLDELLAGAKTVPLLWEMTIKAIEQLQNEQNGYFLVVEAVLEICASERNLKRNENESVRLIQCPQALRNPMARIVGGTIDIAEHENMMHVAFKEVYDFEEAIRKAREMTDANETLIIVTADHGHALTLPGYLDSDETIFGSDSTLLPFPDVDCPRDRVQ
;
A
#
# COMPACT_ATOMS: atom_id res chain seq x y z
N MET A 1 7.84 -5.67 -6.73
CA MET A 1 7.73 -5.09 -5.36
C MET A 1 7.55 -3.60 -5.52
N MET A 2 6.66 -2.97 -4.76
CA MET A 2 6.42 -1.53 -4.83
C MET A 2 6.25 -0.94 -3.43
N GLY A 3 6.80 0.24 -3.16
CA GLY A 3 6.61 0.97 -1.91
C GLY A 3 7.67 2.04 -1.67
N GLY A 4 7.94 2.32 -0.40
CA GLY A 4 8.99 3.26 0.04
C GLY A 4 10.35 2.60 0.33
N GLY A 5 11.20 3.31 1.07
CA GLY A 5 12.42 2.79 1.67
C GLY A 5 13.70 2.97 0.85
N SER A 6 13.74 3.84 -0.17
CA SER A 6 14.94 4.03 -0.99
C SER A 6 16.17 4.42 -0.15
N GLY A 7 15.97 5.16 0.95
CA GLY A 7 17.03 5.54 1.88
C GLY A 7 17.75 4.35 2.53
N TYR A 8 17.15 3.17 2.59
CA TYR A 8 17.78 1.94 3.11
C TYR A 8 18.38 1.05 2.02
N LEU A 9 18.04 1.34 0.77
CA LEU A 9 18.39 0.53 -0.40
C LEU A 9 19.56 1.11 -1.21
N MET A 10 19.91 2.38 -0.96
CA MET A 10 21.00 3.07 -1.65
C MET A 10 22.23 3.27 -0.75
N ASP A 11 23.39 3.41 -1.37
CA ASP A 11 24.62 3.82 -0.72
C ASP A 11 24.56 5.28 -0.26
N LYS A 12 25.35 5.64 0.76
CA LYS A 12 25.49 7.02 1.24
C LYS A 12 25.85 8.01 0.13
N SER A 13 26.60 7.59 -0.89
CA SER A 13 26.91 8.42 -2.07
C SER A 13 25.69 8.76 -2.94
N ARG A 14 24.58 8.04 -2.78
CA ARG A 14 23.30 8.23 -3.50
C ARG A 14 22.15 8.52 -2.54
N ASN A 15 22.44 9.29 -1.48
CA ASN A 15 21.46 9.72 -0.46
C ASN A 15 20.78 8.56 0.30
N GLY A 16 21.43 7.41 0.40
CA GLY A 16 20.97 6.31 1.24
C GLY A 16 21.78 6.14 2.53
N SER A 17 21.54 5.01 3.20
CA SER A 17 22.11 4.69 4.51
C SER A 17 23.17 3.59 4.45
N ARG A 18 23.26 2.88 3.32
CA ARG A 18 24.20 1.77 3.15
C ARG A 18 25.64 2.29 3.08
N SER A 19 26.58 1.52 3.61
CA SER A 19 28.01 1.84 3.62
C SER A 19 28.87 0.78 2.96
N ASP A 20 28.25 -0.13 2.21
CA ASP A 20 28.90 -1.24 1.51
C ASP A 20 29.09 -0.97 0.00
N GLY A 21 28.77 0.25 -0.46
CA GLY A 21 28.87 0.63 -1.87
C GLY A 21 27.76 0.04 -2.76
N LEU A 22 26.85 -0.77 -2.21
CA LEU A 22 25.80 -1.42 -2.99
C LEU A 22 24.57 -0.52 -3.13
N ASN A 23 23.96 -0.58 -4.31
CA ASN A 23 22.75 0.15 -4.65
C ASN A 23 21.74 -0.84 -5.23
N VAL A 24 20.71 -1.19 -4.46
CA VAL A 24 19.80 -2.29 -4.78
C VAL A 24 19.04 -2.06 -6.08
N ASP A 25 18.73 -0.82 -6.42
CA ASP A 25 18.10 -0.47 -7.70
C ASP A 25 18.99 -0.84 -8.90
N LEU A 26 20.29 -0.52 -8.82
CA LEU A 26 21.26 -0.85 -9.86
C LEU A 26 21.54 -2.35 -9.89
N GLU A 27 21.71 -2.99 -8.73
CA GLU A 27 21.93 -4.44 -8.67
C GLU A 27 20.72 -5.22 -9.20
N TRP A 28 19.50 -4.74 -8.94
CA TRP A 28 18.28 -5.33 -9.47
C TRP A 28 18.24 -5.29 -11.00
N GLN A 29 18.59 -4.16 -11.62
CA GLN A 29 18.60 -4.02 -13.08
C GLN A 29 19.65 -4.94 -13.74
N LYS A 30 20.77 -5.22 -13.08
CA LYS A 30 21.81 -6.11 -13.59
C LYS A 30 21.40 -7.59 -13.67
N LEU A 31 20.35 -8.00 -12.94
CA LEU A 31 19.93 -9.40 -12.91
C LEU A 31 19.31 -9.88 -14.23
N SER A 32 18.65 -8.99 -14.98
CA SER A 32 18.11 -9.26 -16.32
C SER A 32 17.60 -7.99 -17.00
N ASP A 33 17.62 -7.95 -18.33
CA ASP A 33 17.19 -6.79 -19.13
C ASP A 33 15.70 -6.47 -19.03
N ASN A 34 14.90 -7.41 -18.53
CA ASN A 34 13.46 -7.24 -18.33
C ASN A 34 13.11 -6.73 -16.91
N ARG A 35 14.02 -6.04 -16.23
CA ARG A 35 13.80 -5.48 -14.89
C ARG A 35 13.78 -3.97 -14.94
N ARG A 36 12.67 -3.40 -14.49
CA ARG A 36 12.46 -1.95 -14.46
C ARG A 36 12.38 -1.46 -13.01
N VAL A 37 13.05 -0.35 -12.74
CA VAL A 37 12.96 0.35 -11.46
C VAL A 37 12.12 1.61 -11.66
N LEU A 38 11.11 1.79 -10.80
CA LEU A 38 10.22 2.94 -10.81
C LEU A 38 10.55 3.80 -9.58
N ARG A 39 10.81 5.10 -9.77
CA ARG A 39 11.25 6.01 -8.70
C ARG A 39 10.30 7.17 -8.45
N ASN A 40 9.38 7.42 -9.37
CA ASN A 40 8.44 8.54 -9.31
C ASN A 40 7.16 8.21 -10.11
N MET A 41 6.19 9.13 -10.08
CA MET A 41 4.93 8.97 -10.81
C MET A 41 5.10 8.84 -12.33
N LEU A 42 6.07 9.53 -12.94
CA LEU A 42 6.30 9.40 -14.39
C LEU A 42 6.75 7.97 -14.73
N ASP A 43 7.71 7.42 -13.97
CA ASP A 43 8.13 6.03 -14.16
C ASP A 43 6.96 5.06 -14.00
N PHE A 44 6.09 5.32 -13.03
CA PHE A 44 4.92 4.48 -12.73
C PHE A 44 3.88 4.52 -13.86
N ASP A 45 3.56 5.70 -14.37
CA ASP A 45 2.55 5.92 -15.41
C ASP A 45 3.01 5.38 -16.78
N GLU A 46 4.32 5.38 -17.05
CA GLU A 46 4.90 4.84 -18.27
C GLU A 46 4.92 3.29 -18.32
N VAL A 47 4.52 2.60 -17.24
CA VAL A 47 4.45 1.13 -17.24
C VAL A 47 3.22 0.64 -17.98
N ILE A 48 3.46 -0.06 -19.08
CA ILE A 48 2.44 -0.76 -19.85
C ILE A 48 2.22 -2.16 -19.25
N ALA A 49 0.98 -2.46 -18.85
CA ALA A 49 0.56 -3.69 -18.17
C ALA A 49 0.97 -5.02 -18.84
N ALA A 50 1.12 -5.02 -20.17
CA ALA A 50 1.45 -6.21 -20.96
C ALA A 50 2.96 -6.40 -21.20
N ALA A 51 3.81 -5.54 -20.63
CA ALA A 51 5.26 -5.70 -20.73
C ALA A 51 5.71 -6.85 -19.83
N ASN A 52 6.53 -7.77 -20.34
CA ASN A 52 7.13 -8.88 -19.58
C ASN A 52 8.25 -8.38 -18.65
N GLU A 53 7.95 -7.35 -17.85
CA GLU A 53 8.90 -6.65 -16.98
C GLU A 53 8.68 -7.00 -15.51
N LYS A 54 9.78 -7.14 -14.77
CA LYS A 54 9.76 -7.27 -13.31
C LYS A 54 10.00 -5.90 -12.68
N LEU A 55 8.97 -5.39 -12.03
CA LEU A 55 8.96 -4.04 -11.47
C LEU A 55 9.51 -4.00 -10.03
N LEU A 56 10.39 -3.04 -9.78
CA LEU A 56 10.82 -2.59 -8.46
C LEU A 56 10.46 -1.11 -8.30
N GLY A 57 9.33 -0.82 -7.68
CA GLY A 57 8.90 0.55 -7.36
C GLY A 57 9.42 0.99 -5.99
N ILE A 58 10.15 2.09 -5.95
CA ILE A 58 10.70 2.69 -4.73
C ILE A 58 10.49 4.21 -4.80
N PHE A 59 9.39 4.69 -4.22
CA PHE A 59 8.88 6.04 -4.46
C PHE A 59 9.22 7.07 -3.38
N SER A 60 9.69 6.62 -2.21
CA SER A 60 10.03 7.50 -1.07
C SER A 60 11.31 7.04 -0.37
N PRO A 61 12.10 7.96 0.25
CA PRO A 61 13.25 7.61 1.10
C PRO A 61 12.92 6.68 2.27
N SER A 62 11.77 6.89 2.91
CA SER A 62 11.25 6.04 3.98
C SER A 62 9.85 5.56 3.61
N HIS A 63 8.85 5.67 4.48
CA HIS A 63 7.43 5.44 4.22
C HIS A 63 6.93 6.31 3.07
N LEU A 64 5.88 5.86 2.39
CA LEU A 64 5.13 6.77 1.52
C LEU A 64 4.50 7.88 2.39
N PRO A 65 4.37 9.12 1.88
CA PRO A 65 3.67 10.18 2.59
C PRO A 65 2.21 9.80 2.86
N TYR A 66 1.62 10.38 3.91
CA TYR A 66 0.18 10.28 4.16
C TYR A 66 -0.61 10.78 2.95
N TYR A 67 -1.67 10.07 2.57
CA TYR A 67 -2.53 10.50 1.48
C TYR A 67 -3.13 11.89 1.76
N LEU A 68 -3.48 12.16 3.03
CA LEU A 68 -4.04 13.45 3.41
C LEU A 68 -3.03 14.61 3.23
N ASP A 69 -1.75 14.39 3.50
CA ASP A 69 -0.72 15.43 3.33
C ASP A 69 -0.54 15.81 1.86
N GLU A 70 -0.53 14.80 0.97
CA GLU A 70 -0.47 15.02 -0.47
C GLU A 70 -1.71 15.80 -0.97
N LEU A 71 -2.90 15.39 -0.50
CA LEU A 71 -4.16 16.06 -0.85
C LEU A 71 -4.18 17.52 -0.39
N LEU A 72 -3.75 17.81 0.83
CA LEU A 72 -3.69 19.16 1.39
C LEU A 72 -2.63 20.03 0.69
N ALA A 73 -1.52 19.43 0.26
CA ALA A 73 -0.50 20.10 -0.54
C ALA A 73 -0.92 20.32 -2.01
N GLY A 74 -2.02 19.73 -2.46
CA GLY A 74 -2.43 19.74 -3.87
C GLY A 74 -1.41 19.04 -4.77
N ALA A 75 -0.69 18.05 -4.22
CA ALA A 75 0.37 17.33 -4.88
C ALA A 75 0.03 15.82 -4.95
N LYS A 76 0.66 15.11 -5.89
CA LYS A 76 0.66 13.65 -5.94
C LYS A 76 2.04 13.20 -6.40
N THR A 77 2.89 12.90 -5.44
CA THR A 77 4.31 12.62 -5.67
C THR A 77 4.61 11.14 -5.71
N VAL A 78 3.73 10.32 -5.12
CA VAL A 78 3.80 8.86 -5.10
C VAL A 78 2.47 8.24 -5.57
N PRO A 79 2.46 6.99 -6.05
CA PRO A 79 1.21 6.28 -6.34
C PRO A 79 0.50 5.90 -5.06
N LEU A 80 -0.84 5.95 -5.07
CA LEU A 80 -1.67 5.48 -3.96
C LEU A 80 -1.63 3.95 -3.83
N LEU A 81 -2.06 3.42 -2.68
CA LEU A 81 -2.00 1.98 -2.43
C LEU A 81 -2.86 1.19 -3.42
N TRP A 82 -4.06 1.69 -3.74
CA TRP A 82 -4.93 1.06 -4.72
C TRP A 82 -4.37 1.15 -6.16
N GLU A 83 -3.63 2.20 -6.50
CA GLU A 83 -3.01 2.35 -7.82
C GLU A 83 -1.88 1.33 -8.01
N MET A 84 -1.02 1.21 -6.99
CA MET A 84 -0.01 0.16 -6.96
C MET A 84 -0.65 -1.22 -7.03
N THR A 85 -1.81 -1.42 -6.38
CA THR A 85 -2.55 -2.68 -6.41
C THR A 85 -3.05 -3.01 -7.81
N ILE A 86 -3.69 -2.05 -8.50
CA ILE A 86 -4.08 -2.19 -9.91
C ILE A 86 -2.86 -2.59 -10.75
N LYS A 87 -1.76 -1.84 -10.63
CA LYS A 87 -0.56 -2.10 -11.44
C LYS A 87 0.05 -3.48 -11.17
N ALA A 88 0.04 -3.95 -9.93
CA ALA A 88 0.53 -5.29 -9.62
C ALA A 88 -0.37 -6.39 -10.18
N ILE A 89 -1.70 -6.25 -10.06
CA ILE A 89 -2.64 -7.22 -10.64
C ILE A 89 -2.50 -7.21 -12.17
N GLU A 90 -2.40 -6.05 -12.79
CA GLU A 90 -2.16 -5.90 -14.24
C GLU A 90 -0.95 -6.71 -14.74
N GLN A 91 0.14 -6.69 -13.97
CA GLN A 91 1.36 -7.42 -14.28
C GLN A 91 1.23 -8.92 -14.02
N LEU A 92 0.61 -9.29 -12.89
CA LEU A 92 0.56 -10.68 -12.41
C LEU A 92 -0.55 -11.51 -13.07
N GLN A 93 -1.65 -10.91 -13.50
CA GLN A 93 -2.79 -11.63 -14.09
C GLN A 93 -2.45 -12.35 -15.40
N ASN A 94 -1.34 -11.98 -16.05
CA ASN A 94 -0.86 -12.65 -17.26
C ASN A 94 -0.22 -14.02 -16.97
N GLU A 95 -0.03 -14.37 -15.69
CA GLU A 95 0.65 -15.58 -15.25
C GLU A 95 -0.35 -16.75 -15.14
N GLN A 96 -0.28 -17.68 -16.09
CA GLN A 96 -1.23 -18.79 -16.21
C GLN A 96 -1.24 -19.75 -15.01
N ASN A 97 -0.16 -19.80 -14.23
CA ASN A 97 -0.07 -20.64 -13.05
C ASN A 97 -0.63 -19.97 -11.79
N GLY A 98 -1.17 -18.75 -11.91
CA GLY A 98 -1.62 -17.92 -10.79
C GLY A 98 -0.47 -17.19 -10.12
N TYR A 99 -0.79 -16.39 -9.10
CA TYR A 99 0.16 -15.52 -8.41
C TYR A 99 -0.17 -15.39 -6.92
N PHE A 100 0.81 -14.84 -6.19
CA PHE A 100 0.64 -14.41 -4.81
C PHE A 100 0.93 -12.91 -4.70
N LEU A 101 -0.03 -12.13 -4.21
CA LEU A 101 0.11 -10.70 -4.00
C LEU A 101 -0.17 -10.35 -2.55
N VAL A 102 0.77 -9.63 -1.91
CA VAL A 102 0.57 -9.01 -0.60
C VAL A 102 0.45 -7.51 -0.77
N VAL A 103 -0.59 -6.92 -0.18
CA VAL A 103 -0.81 -5.47 -0.12
C VAL A 103 -0.87 -5.06 1.35
N GLU A 104 0.02 -4.18 1.78
CA GLU A 104 0.13 -3.73 3.17
C GLU A 104 -0.14 -2.22 3.27
N ALA A 105 -1.02 -1.87 4.21
CA ALA A 105 -1.40 -0.50 4.53
C ALA A 105 -0.74 0.02 5.83
N VAL A 106 0.42 -0.54 6.19
CA VAL A 106 1.15 -0.24 7.43
C VAL A 106 2.66 -0.20 7.17
N LEU A 107 3.37 0.71 7.85
CA LEU A 107 4.81 0.61 8.03
C LEU A 107 5.26 1.20 9.38
N GLU A 108 5.56 0.35 10.35
CA GLU A 108 6.08 0.74 11.66
C GLU A 108 7.49 1.36 11.55
N ILE A 109 7.73 2.52 12.19
CA ILE A 109 9.09 3.01 12.54
C ILE A 109 9.41 2.54 13.95
N CYS A 110 9.98 1.35 14.10
CA CYS A 110 10.67 1.00 15.33
C CYS A 110 12.15 1.44 15.23
N ALA A 111 12.41 2.72 15.50
CA ALA A 111 13.77 3.24 15.65
C ALA A 111 13.92 4.12 16.91
N SER A 112 13.63 3.57 18.09
CA SER A 112 14.56 3.63 19.24
C SER A 112 14.06 2.82 20.44
N GLU A 113 14.97 2.02 21.00
CA GLU A 113 14.95 1.39 22.33
C GLU A 113 14.24 0.04 22.58
N ARG A 114 15.10 -0.99 22.71
CA ARG A 114 15.02 -2.14 23.64
C ARG A 114 13.97 -3.25 23.38
N ASN A 115 14.50 -4.39 22.90
CA ASN A 115 14.14 -5.77 23.31
C ASN A 115 12.65 -6.14 23.40
N LEU A 116 11.83 -5.73 22.44
CA LEU A 116 10.51 -6.32 22.24
C LEU A 116 10.48 -7.13 20.95
N LYS A 117 9.99 -8.37 21.06
CA LYS A 117 9.89 -9.31 19.96
C LYS A 117 8.86 -8.77 18.96
N ARG A 118 9.32 -8.66 17.71
CA ARG A 118 8.56 -8.40 16.48
C ARG A 118 7.22 -9.13 16.43
N ASN A 119 6.20 -8.48 15.88
CA ASN A 119 5.11 -9.12 15.14
C ASN A 119 4.65 -8.19 14.01
N GLU A 120 4.18 -8.76 12.90
CA GLU A 120 4.24 -8.20 11.54
C GLU A 120 2.88 -7.83 10.94
N ASN A 121 2.80 -6.60 10.42
CA ASN A 121 1.88 -5.84 9.52
C ASN A 121 0.45 -6.33 9.17
N GLU A 122 -0.53 -5.42 9.27
CA GLU A 122 -1.85 -5.53 8.62
C GLU A 122 -1.69 -5.77 7.10
N SER A 123 -2.29 -6.84 6.58
CA SER A 123 -2.04 -7.28 5.21
C SER A 123 -3.28 -7.84 4.52
N VAL A 124 -3.45 -7.47 3.25
CA VAL A 124 -4.29 -8.19 2.29
C VAL A 124 -3.41 -9.19 1.56
N ARG A 125 -3.85 -10.44 1.51
CA ARG A 125 -3.19 -11.52 0.78
C ARG A 125 -4.13 -12.02 -0.30
N LEU A 126 -3.73 -11.83 -1.55
CA LEU A 126 -4.39 -12.40 -2.72
C LEU A 126 -3.64 -13.68 -3.13
N ILE A 127 -4.38 -14.77 -3.25
CA ILE A 127 -3.87 -16.06 -3.71
C ILE A 127 -4.73 -16.51 -4.88
N GLN A 128 -4.15 -16.56 -6.08
CA GLN A 128 -4.76 -17.24 -7.23
C GLN A 128 -4.04 -18.59 -7.42
N CYS A 129 -4.77 -19.71 -7.40
CA CYS A 129 -4.18 -21.06 -7.36
C CYS A 129 -4.68 -21.96 -8.48
N PRO A 130 -3.75 -22.49 -9.30
CA PRO A 130 -3.62 -23.93 -9.40
C PRO A 130 -2.13 -24.36 -9.36
N GLN A 131 -1.64 -24.82 -8.20
CA GLN A 131 -0.30 -25.42 -7.90
C GLN A 131 0.81 -24.43 -7.43
N ALA A 132 0.89 -24.25 -6.10
CA ALA A 132 1.43 -23.08 -5.41
C ALA A 132 2.94 -23.03 -5.04
N LEU A 133 3.88 -23.64 -5.78
CA LEU A 133 5.31 -23.62 -5.36
C LEU A 133 6.29 -22.95 -6.33
N ARG A 134 5.83 -22.39 -7.46
CA ARG A 134 6.67 -21.61 -8.40
C ARG A 134 6.01 -20.33 -8.92
N ASN A 135 4.90 -19.93 -8.31
CA ASN A 135 4.13 -18.80 -8.79
C ASN A 135 4.82 -17.47 -8.47
N PRO A 136 4.72 -16.47 -9.36
CA PRO A 136 5.26 -15.15 -9.12
C PRO A 136 4.62 -14.52 -7.88
N MET A 137 5.48 -13.87 -7.10
CA MET A 137 5.11 -13.17 -5.87
C MET A 137 5.38 -11.67 -6.05
N ALA A 138 4.41 -10.85 -5.67
CA ALA A 138 4.65 -9.42 -5.46
C ALA A 138 4.21 -8.98 -4.06
N ARG A 139 4.84 -7.90 -3.60
CA ARG A 139 4.52 -7.20 -2.36
C ARG A 139 4.40 -5.71 -2.66
N ILE A 140 3.35 -5.10 -2.16
CA ILE A 140 3.09 -3.67 -2.17
C ILE A 140 3.02 -3.21 -0.71
N VAL A 141 3.73 -2.13 -0.40
CA VAL A 141 3.69 -1.48 0.92
C VAL A 141 3.51 0.00 0.69
N GLY A 142 2.42 0.59 1.21
CA GLY A 142 2.13 1.99 0.94
C GLY A 142 1.22 2.73 1.90
N GLY A 143 0.52 2.04 2.80
CA GLY A 143 -0.29 2.72 3.82
C GLY A 143 0.45 2.95 5.13
N THR A 144 -0.10 3.86 5.92
CA THR A 144 0.49 4.37 7.16
C THR A 144 -0.52 4.39 8.32
N ILE A 145 -1.50 3.47 8.31
CA ILE A 145 -2.56 3.35 9.32
C ILE A 145 -1.96 3.30 10.73
N ASP A 146 -1.03 2.37 10.94
CA ASP A 146 -0.30 2.17 12.20
C ASP A 146 0.43 3.44 12.68
N ILE A 147 1.12 4.16 11.79
CA ILE A 147 1.84 5.39 12.16
C ILE A 147 0.85 6.45 12.63
N ALA A 148 -0.25 6.64 11.88
CA ALA A 148 -1.28 7.59 12.25
C ALA A 148 -1.97 7.21 13.57
N GLU A 149 -2.17 5.91 13.83
CA GLU A 149 -2.73 5.44 15.09
C GLU A 149 -1.75 5.61 16.28
N HIS A 150 -0.46 5.37 16.07
CA HIS A 150 0.59 5.67 17.05
C HIS A 150 0.67 7.17 17.41
N GLU A 151 0.40 8.05 16.45
CA GLU A 151 0.37 9.50 16.63
C GLU A 151 -0.98 10.03 17.13
N ASN A 152 -1.98 9.17 17.33
CA ASN A 152 -3.38 9.51 17.63
C ASN A 152 -4.05 10.44 16.60
N MET A 153 -3.63 10.37 15.34
CA MET A 153 -4.14 11.17 14.22
C MET A 153 -5.29 10.45 13.50
N MET A 154 -6.43 10.29 14.18
CA MET A 154 -7.55 9.47 13.67
C MET A 154 -8.10 9.91 12.31
N HIS A 155 -8.13 11.21 12.03
CA HIS A 155 -8.54 11.70 10.70
C HIS A 155 -7.64 11.14 9.58
N VAL A 156 -6.34 11.05 9.84
CA VAL A 156 -5.37 10.50 8.90
C VAL A 156 -5.50 8.98 8.87
N ALA A 157 -5.57 8.32 10.02
CA ALA A 157 -5.72 6.85 10.10
C ALA A 157 -6.93 6.35 9.29
N PHE A 158 -8.11 6.98 9.45
CA PHE A 158 -9.30 6.62 8.68
C PHE A 158 -9.16 6.91 7.18
N LYS A 159 -8.37 7.92 6.81
CA LYS A 159 -8.10 8.23 5.40
C LYS A 159 -7.16 7.20 4.76
N GLU A 160 -6.20 6.69 5.51
CA GLU A 160 -5.33 5.58 5.12
C GLU A 160 -6.13 4.26 5.05
N VAL A 161 -7.06 4.01 5.99
CA VAL A 161 -8.00 2.88 5.93
C VAL A 161 -8.86 2.95 4.67
N TYR A 162 -9.32 4.14 4.29
CA TYR A 162 -10.06 4.34 3.04
C TYR A 162 -9.20 3.99 1.80
N ASP A 163 -7.93 4.40 1.76
CA ASP A 163 -7.03 4.05 0.65
C ASP A 163 -6.81 2.52 0.54
N PHE A 164 -6.76 1.84 1.69
CA PHE A 164 -6.68 0.39 1.76
C PHE A 164 -7.98 -0.33 1.36
N GLU A 165 -9.13 0.18 1.77
CA GLU A 165 -10.45 -0.32 1.34
C GLU A 165 -10.59 -0.23 -0.18
N GLU A 166 -10.17 0.90 -0.77
CA GLU A 166 -10.15 1.07 -2.21
C GLU A 166 -9.23 0.06 -2.90
N ALA A 167 -8.08 -0.27 -2.31
CA ALA A 167 -7.19 -1.31 -2.84
C ALA A 167 -7.86 -2.70 -2.84
N ILE A 168 -8.60 -3.03 -1.78
CA ILE A 168 -9.38 -4.27 -1.69
C ILE A 168 -10.50 -4.28 -2.73
N ARG A 169 -11.22 -3.17 -2.87
CA ARG A 169 -12.27 -3.02 -3.87
C ARG A 169 -11.73 -3.22 -5.29
N LYS A 170 -10.59 -2.61 -5.62
CA LYS A 170 -9.91 -2.81 -6.91
C LYS A 170 -9.46 -4.24 -7.14
N ALA A 171 -8.93 -4.89 -6.11
CA ALA A 171 -8.58 -6.31 -6.23
C ALA A 171 -9.81 -7.18 -6.54
N ARG A 172 -10.95 -6.93 -5.88
CA ARG A 172 -12.20 -7.65 -6.14
C ARG A 172 -12.77 -7.40 -7.54
N GLU A 173 -12.65 -6.16 -8.04
CA GLU A 173 -13.12 -5.80 -9.38
C GLU A 173 -12.28 -6.43 -10.50
N MET A 174 -10.98 -6.65 -10.24
CA MET A 174 -10.02 -7.12 -11.24
C MET A 174 -9.78 -8.63 -11.23
N THR A 175 -10.38 -9.38 -10.29
CA THR A 175 -10.13 -10.82 -10.13
C THR A 175 -11.42 -11.64 -10.10
N ASP A 176 -11.35 -12.87 -10.60
CA ASP A 176 -12.48 -13.82 -10.50
C ASP A 176 -12.51 -14.46 -9.11
N ALA A 177 -13.63 -14.30 -8.41
CA ALA A 177 -13.87 -14.87 -7.08
C ALA A 177 -13.89 -16.42 -7.06
N ASN A 178 -14.06 -17.07 -8.21
CA ASN A 178 -14.00 -18.53 -8.31
C ASN A 178 -12.56 -19.06 -8.33
N GLU A 179 -11.59 -18.21 -8.68
CA GLU A 179 -10.18 -18.59 -8.84
C GLU A 179 -9.24 -17.86 -7.87
N THR A 180 -9.73 -16.79 -7.24
CA THR A 180 -8.95 -15.90 -6.37
C THR A 180 -9.47 -15.92 -4.93
N LEU A 181 -8.60 -16.25 -3.98
CA LEU A 181 -8.84 -16.07 -2.56
C LEU A 181 -8.26 -14.73 -2.10
N ILE A 182 -9.12 -13.87 -1.55
CA ILE A 182 -8.75 -12.60 -0.93
C ILE A 182 -8.89 -12.75 0.58
N ILE A 183 -7.79 -12.58 1.31
CA ILE A 183 -7.76 -12.55 2.77
C ILE A 183 -7.41 -11.14 3.21
N VAL A 184 -8.22 -10.56 4.10
CA VAL A 184 -7.97 -9.27 4.74
C VAL A 184 -7.79 -9.52 6.23
N THR A 185 -6.69 -9.05 6.81
CA THR A 185 -6.43 -9.17 8.25
C THR A 185 -5.64 -7.99 8.77
N ALA A 186 -5.78 -7.75 10.07
CA ALA A 186 -4.85 -6.96 10.84
C ALA A 186 -3.79 -7.88 11.50
N ASP A 187 -2.62 -7.34 11.81
CA ASP A 187 -1.59 -8.00 12.60
C ASP A 187 -1.75 -7.78 14.09
N HIS A 188 -2.10 -6.54 14.45
CA HIS A 188 -2.51 -6.11 15.77
C HIS A 188 -3.57 -5.01 15.64
N GLY A 189 -4.09 -4.56 16.77
CA GLY A 189 -4.96 -3.38 16.82
C GLY A 189 -4.36 -2.30 17.69
N HIS A 190 -4.95 -1.11 17.64
CA HIS A 190 -4.63 -0.01 18.56
C HIS A 190 -5.71 0.16 19.64
N ALA A 191 -5.39 0.99 20.63
CA ALA A 191 -6.32 1.34 21.71
C ALA A 191 -7.37 2.38 21.27
N LEU A 192 -7.86 2.29 20.03
CA LEU A 192 -8.95 3.12 19.54
C LEU A 192 -10.25 2.74 20.25
N THR A 193 -10.95 3.73 20.80
CA THR A 193 -12.30 3.57 21.32
C THR A 193 -13.20 4.61 20.68
N LEU A 194 -14.40 4.19 20.26
CA LEU A 194 -15.45 5.09 19.78
C LEU A 194 -16.48 5.24 20.90
N PRO A 195 -16.36 6.27 21.75
CA PRO A 195 -17.32 6.48 22.83
C PRO A 195 -18.70 6.78 22.26
N GLY A 196 -19.72 6.31 22.97
CA GLY A 196 -21.10 6.43 22.54
C GLY A 196 -21.75 7.80 22.74
N TYR A 197 -23.02 7.81 22.31
CA TYR A 197 -24.00 8.90 22.16
C TYR A 197 -23.69 9.92 21.05
N LEU A 198 -23.00 9.51 19.99
CA LEU A 198 -22.95 10.24 18.72
C LEU A 198 -24.26 10.03 17.96
N ASP A 199 -24.87 11.10 17.47
CA ASP A 199 -26.06 11.02 16.61
C ASP A 199 -25.69 10.49 15.22
N SER A 200 -26.63 9.80 14.55
CA SER A 200 -26.37 9.15 13.27
C SER A 200 -26.11 10.10 12.09
N ASP A 201 -26.44 11.38 12.25
CA ASP A 201 -26.21 12.44 11.29
C ASP A 201 -24.91 13.23 11.54
N GLU A 202 -24.22 12.97 12.65
CA GLU A 202 -22.90 13.54 12.93
C GLU A 202 -21.77 12.72 12.31
N THR A 203 -20.66 13.39 11.97
CA THR A 203 -19.47 12.68 11.50
C THR A 203 -18.83 11.92 12.66
N ILE A 204 -18.10 10.83 12.36
CA ILE A 204 -17.33 10.09 13.37
C ILE A 204 -16.28 10.95 14.11
N PHE A 205 -15.98 12.13 13.57
CA PHE A 205 -15.08 13.11 14.17
C PHE A 205 -15.80 14.29 14.83
N GLY A 206 -17.13 14.20 14.97
CA GLY A 206 -17.98 15.26 15.52
C GLY A 206 -18.36 16.33 14.50
N SER A 207 -18.89 17.44 14.99
CA SER A 207 -19.46 18.53 14.20
C SER A 207 -18.43 19.54 13.64
N ASP A 208 -17.14 19.21 13.64
CA ASP A 208 -16.10 20.16 13.20
C ASP A 208 -16.06 20.23 11.67
N SER A 209 -16.71 21.27 11.12
CA SER A 209 -16.91 21.52 9.69
C SER A 209 -15.66 22.03 8.96
N THR A 210 -14.47 21.92 9.56
CA THR A 210 -13.22 22.48 9.01
C THR A 210 -12.43 21.50 8.15
N LEU A 211 -12.87 20.25 8.03
CA LEU A 211 -12.13 19.20 7.34
C LEU A 211 -12.76 18.83 6.00
N LEU A 212 -11.89 18.58 5.03
CA LEU A 212 -12.26 18.28 3.64
C LEU A 212 -13.26 17.11 3.62
N PRO A 213 -14.37 17.22 2.87
CA PRO A 213 -15.31 16.12 2.74
C PRO A 213 -14.58 14.90 2.16
N PHE A 214 -14.96 13.71 2.64
CA PHE A 214 -14.66 12.49 1.89
C PHE A 214 -15.21 12.66 0.48
N PRO A 215 -14.49 12.24 -0.57
CA PRO A 215 -15.06 12.25 -1.92
C PRO A 215 -16.38 11.48 -1.86
N ASP A 216 -17.45 12.03 -2.46
CA ASP A 216 -18.75 11.39 -2.55
C ASP A 216 -18.59 10.03 -3.24
N VAL A 217 -18.43 8.99 -2.44
CA VAL A 217 -18.57 7.61 -2.88
C VAL A 217 -20.05 7.35 -2.98
N ASP A 218 -20.52 7.21 -4.22
CA ASP A 218 -21.87 6.77 -4.55
C ASP A 218 -22.03 5.32 -4.06
N CYS A 219 -22.26 5.17 -2.76
CA CYS A 219 -22.52 3.88 -2.13
C CYS A 219 -23.91 3.45 -2.62
N PRO A 220 -24.04 2.34 -3.39
CA PRO A 220 -25.35 1.86 -3.79
C PRO A 220 -26.15 1.55 -2.53
N ARG A 221 -27.13 2.41 -2.23
CA ARG A 221 -28.11 2.16 -1.17
C ARG A 221 -29.08 1.10 -1.69
N ASP A 222 -28.60 -0.12 -1.81
CA ASP A 222 -29.48 -1.27 -1.93
C ASP A 222 -30.17 -1.43 -0.58
N ARG A 223 -31.33 -0.76 -0.48
CA ARG A 223 -32.33 -1.02 0.54
C ARG A 223 -32.67 -2.49 0.43
N VAL A 224 -32.14 -3.28 1.36
CA VAL A 224 -32.70 -4.58 1.71
C VAL A 224 -34.17 -4.35 2.06
N GLN A 225 -35.06 -4.75 1.14
CA GLN A 225 -36.48 -4.96 1.42
C GLN A 225 -36.68 -6.35 2.03
#